data_AF-A0AAW8AW38-F1
#
_entry.id   AF-A0AAW8AW38-F1
#
_cell.length_a   1.000
_cell.length_b   1.000
_cell.length_c   1.000
_cell.angle_alpha   90.00
_cell.angle_beta   90.00
_cell.angle_gamma   90.00
#
_symmetry.space_group_name_H-M   'P 1'
#
loop_
_entity.id
_entity.type
_entity.pdbx_description
1 polymer ?
#
loop_
_entity_poly.entity_id
_entity_poly.type
_entity_poly.pdbx_seq_one_letter_code
_entity_poly.pdbx_strand_id
1 'polypeptide(L)'
;GAAISELDKGWNLASNGANAGAIKAGDTVDIGTAAGETNLQVAKSGNTIQYSLSRDLDLDSVTTGNSKLDNSGLVITGGPSITTAG
;
A
#
# COMPACT_ATOMS: atom_id res chain seq x y z
N GLY A 1 -10.35 -24.41 -29.76
CA GLY A 1 -11.65 -24.68 -29.09
C GLY A 1 -12.00 -23.52 -28.18
N ALA A 2 -13.27 -23.34 -27.81
CA ALA A 2 -13.76 -22.17 -27.05
C ALA A 2 -12.93 -21.84 -25.78
N ALA A 3 -12.46 -22.86 -25.04
CA ALA A 3 -11.62 -22.68 -23.86
C ALA A 3 -10.27 -21.96 -24.14
N ILE A 4 -9.68 -22.18 -25.32
CA ILE A 4 -8.43 -21.50 -25.72
C ILE A 4 -8.73 -20.03 -26.04
N SER A 5 -9.87 -19.75 -26.68
CA SER A 5 -10.29 -18.38 -26.99
C SER A 5 -10.65 -17.55 -25.75
N GLU A 6 -11.11 -18.17 -24.67
CA GLU A 6 -11.35 -17.47 -23.40
C GLU A 6 -10.04 -17.24 -22.63
N LEU A 7 -9.09 -18.17 -22.68
CA LEU A 7 -7.75 -17.99 -22.12
C LEU A 7 -7.00 -16.80 -22.76
N ASP A 8 -7.16 -16.60 -24.08
CA ASP A 8 -6.56 -15.48 -24.83
C ASP A 8 -7.11 -14.10 -24.42
N LYS A 9 -8.30 -14.04 -23.80
CA LYS A 9 -8.87 -12.79 -23.26
C LYS A 9 -8.21 -12.39 -21.96
N GLY A 10 -7.76 -13.35 -21.15
CA GLY A 10 -7.16 -13.09 -19.85
C GLY A 10 -8.15 -12.55 -18.80
N TRP A 11 -7.61 -11.89 -17.77
CA TRP A 11 -8.38 -11.18 -16.75
C TRP A 11 -7.91 -9.73 -16.62
N ASN A 12 -8.78 -8.80 -16.25
CA ASN A 12 -8.43 -7.39 -16.13
C ASN A 12 -7.85 -7.08 -14.74
N LEU A 13 -6.64 -6.52 -14.70
CA LEU A 13 -6.04 -5.94 -13.51
C LEU A 13 -6.20 -4.42 -13.56
N ALA A 14 -6.70 -3.84 -12.47
CA ALA A 14 -6.81 -2.39 -12.27
C ALA A 14 -6.45 -2.06 -10.82
N SER A 15 -5.91 -0.87 -10.57
CA SER A 15 -5.59 -0.38 -9.23
C SER A 15 -6.45 0.85 -8.92
N ASN A 16 -7.16 0.85 -7.79
CA ASN A 16 -8.01 1.97 -7.36
C ASN A 16 -9.02 2.42 -8.43
N GLY A 17 -9.55 1.47 -9.21
CA GLY A 17 -10.50 1.75 -10.30
C GLY A 17 -9.88 2.38 -11.56
N ALA A 18 -8.55 2.47 -11.67
CA ALA A 18 -7.84 3.07 -12.79
C ALA A 18 -6.88 2.09 -13.49
N ASN A 19 -6.44 2.46 -14.71
CA ASN A 19 -5.41 1.79 -15.51
C ASN A 19 -5.69 0.29 -15.77
N ALA A 20 -6.94 -0.05 -16.12
CA ALA A 20 -7.30 -1.43 -16.41
C ALA A 20 -6.50 -1.98 -17.61
N GLY A 21 -5.87 -3.13 -17.43
CA GLY A 21 -5.16 -3.86 -18.47
C GLY A 21 -5.43 -5.36 -18.37
N ALA A 22 -5.56 -6.02 -19.51
CA ALA A 22 -5.73 -7.47 -19.56
C ALA A 22 -4.39 -8.17 -19.26
N ILE A 23 -4.41 -9.11 -18.32
CA ILE A 23 -3.33 -10.05 -18.02
C ILE A 23 -3.66 -11.37 -18.70
N LYS A 24 -2.84 -11.75 -19.67
CA LYS A 24 -3.01 -12.93 -20.52
C LYS A 24 -2.10 -14.06 -20.10
N ALA A 25 -2.29 -15.23 -20.71
CA ALA A 25 -1.39 -16.36 -20.51
C ALA A 25 0.05 -15.99 -20.92
N GLY A 26 1.00 -16.21 -20.01
CA GLY A 26 2.42 -15.87 -20.21
C GLY A 26 2.82 -14.50 -19.64
N ASP A 27 1.87 -13.63 -19.32
CA ASP A 27 2.17 -12.36 -18.67
C ASP A 27 2.62 -12.58 -17.21
N THR A 28 3.42 -11.65 -16.71
CA THR A 28 3.81 -11.58 -15.29
C THR A 28 3.13 -10.39 -14.64
N VAL A 29 2.47 -10.63 -13.51
CA VAL A 29 2.01 -9.57 -12.62
C VAL A 29 3.05 -9.40 -11.52
N ASP A 30 3.70 -8.24 -11.50
CA ASP A 30 4.59 -7.85 -10.42
C ASP A 30 3.79 -7.14 -9.32
N ILE A 31 3.97 -7.58 -8.08
CA ILE A 31 3.31 -7.04 -6.89
C ILE A 31 4.40 -6.64 -5.91
N GLY A 32 4.63 -5.33 -5.81
CA GLY A 32 5.67 -4.73 -4.98
C GLY A 32 5.24 -3.40 -4.38
N THR A 33 6.22 -2.64 -3.88
CA THR A 33 5.99 -1.30 -3.32
C THR A 33 6.31 -0.22 -4.35
N ALA A 34 5.84 1.01 -4.08
CA ALA A 34 6.25 2.17 -4.87
C ALA A 34 7.77 2.40 -4.75
N ALA A 35 8.37 3.04 -5.76
CA ALA A 35 9.79 3.36 -5.72
C ALA A 35 10.12 4.22 -4.48
N GLY A 36 11.07 3.75 -3.66
CA GLY A 36 11.52 4.43 -2.45
C GLY A 36 10.64 4.22 -1.21
N GLU A 37 9.53 3.49 -1.31
CA GLU A 37 8.70 3.15 -0.16
C GLU A 37 9.42 2.14 0.75
N THR A 38 9.60 2.51 2.03
CA THR A 38 10.32 1.70 3.04
C THR A 38 9.45 1.28 4.22
N ASN A 39 8.24 1.81 4.36
CA ASN A 39 7.31 1.50 5.45
C ASN A 39 6.54 0.20 5.20
N LEU A 40 6.27 -0.12 3.93
CA LEU A 40 5.63 -1.36 3.54
C LEU A 40 6.64 -2.38 3.03
N GLN A 41 6.45 -3.63 3.40
CA GLN A 41 7.25 -4.76 2.98
C GLN A 41 6.36 -5.78 2.28
N VAL A 42 6.75 -6.19 1.07
CA VAL A 42 6.05 -7.20 0.27
C VAL A 42 6.99 -8.36 0.02
N ALA A 43 6.55 -9.57 0.36
CA ALA A 43 7.32 -10.79 0.13
C ALA A 43 6.43 -11.89 -0.48
N LYS A 44 7.00 -12.68 -1.38
CA LYS A 44 6.32 -13.84 -1.98
C LYS A 44 6.89 -15.13 -1.42
N SER A 45 6.02 -16.01 -0.94
CA SER A 45 6.36 -17.39 -0.54
C SER A 45 5.37 -18.35 -1.18
N GLY A 46 5.85 -19.21 -2.08
CA GLY A 46 4.96 -20.05 -2.90
C GLY A 46 3.92 -19.19 -3.62
N ASN A 47 2.63 -19.50 -3.47
CA ASN A 47 1.53 -18.76 -4.07
C ASN A 47 0.94 -17.67 -3.16
N THR A 48 1.61 -17.35 -2.06
CA THR A 48 1.15 -16.36 -1.08
C THR A 48 1.97 -15.08 -1.19
N ILE A 49 1.28 -13.95 -1.30
CA ILE A 49 1.86 -12.62 -1.11
C ILE A 49 1.64 -12.22 0.35
N GLN A 50 2.73 -11.85 1.02
CA GLN A 50 2.74 -11.43 2.42
C GLN A 50 3.03 -9.95 2.47
N TYR A 51 2.22 -9.23 3.26
CA TYR A 51 2.40 -7.82 3.54
C TYR A 51 2.75 -7.63 5.00
N SER A 52 3.69 -6.75 5.28
CA SER A 52 3.99 -6.32 6.63
C SER A 52 4.43 -4.85 6.64
N LEU A 53 4.38 -4.25 7.82
CA LEU A 53 4.95 -2.93 8.06
C LEU A 53 6.37 -3.09 8.61
N SER A 54 7.26 -2.19 8.21
CA SER A 54 8.55 -2.00 8.86
C SER A 54 8.38 -1.71 10.35
N ARG A 55 9.39 -2.07 11.15
CA ARG A 55 9.36 -1.81 12.61
C ARG A 55 9.50 -0.31 12.89
N ASP A 56 10.32 0.34 12.11
CA ASP A 56 10.46 1.80 12.08
C ASP A 56 9.65 2.32 10.90
N LEU A 57 8.81 3.34 11.17
CA LEU A 57 7.99 4.00 10.17
C LEU A 57 8.45 5.44 10.02
N ASP A 58 8.75 5.83 8.78
CA ASP A 58 9.04 7.21 8.41
C ASP A 58 7.78 7.85 7.84
N LEU A 59 7.17 8.74 8.62
CA LEU A 59 5.83 9.29 8.35
C LEU A 59 5.83 10.80 8.61
N ASP A 60 5.08 11.53 7.78
CA ASP A 60 4.83 12.95 8.02
C ASP A 60 3.88 13.17 9.20
N SER A 61 2.85 12.31 9.35
CA SER A 61 1.91 12.41 10.45
C SER A 61 1.14 11.13 10.74
N VAL A 62 0.65 11.01 11.97
CA VAL A 62 -0.31 9.99 12.41
C VAL A 62 -1.49 10.72 13.05
N THR A 63 -2.70 10.44 12.56
CA THR A 63 -3.95 10.96 13.13
C THR A 63 -4.78 9.81 13.72
N THR A 64 -5.15 9.92 14.99
CA THR A 64 -5.98 8.93 15.69
C THR A 64 -7.05 9.62 16.53
N GLY A 65 -8.30 9.62 16.02
CA GLY A 65 -9.38 10.37 16.63
C GLY A 65 -9.04 11.86 16.74
N ASN A 66 -9.03 12.40 17.96
CA ASN A 66 -8.69 13.80 18.21
C ASN A 66 -7.18 14.08 18.31
N SER A 67 -6.34 13.04 18.26
CA SER A 67 -4.89 13.16 18.42
C SER A 67 -4.19 13.23 17.08
N LYS A 68 -3.20 14.12 16.97
CA LYS A 68 -2.28 14.19 15.83
C LYS A 68 -0.84 14.22 16.33
N LEU A 69 -0.02 13.32 15.81
CA LEU A 69 1.44 13.35 15.93
C LEU A 69 2.01 13.73 14.57
N ASP A 70 2.81 14.79 14.51
CA ASP A 70 3.55 15.21 13.32
C ASP A 70 4.88 15.87 13.72
N ASN A 71 5.59 16.52 12.78
CA ASN A 71 6.87 17.17 13.02
C ASN A 71 6.82 18.30 14.08
N SER A 72 5.64 18.76 14.48
CA SER A 72 5.45 19.79 15.51
C SER A 72 5.29 19.21 16.92
N GLY A 73 5.00 17.91 17.04
CA GLY A 73 4.74 17.21 18.30
C GLY A 73 3.38 16.51 18.35
N LEU A 74 2.86 16.28 19.56
CA LEU A 74 1.57 15.65 19.82
C LEU A 74 0.53 16.68 20.24
N VAL A 75 -0.58 16.77 19.50
CA VAL A 75 -1.71 17.65 19.82
C VAL A 75 -2.99 16.83 19.99
N ILE A 76 -3.74 17.08 21.05
CA ILE A 76 -5.10 16.54 21.26
C ILE A 76 -6.11 17.68 21.08
N THR A 77 -6.97 17.59 20.08
CA THR A 77 -8.00 18.61 19.82
C THR A 77 -8.95 18.71 21.02
N GLY A 78 -9.09 19.92 21.57
CA GLY A 78 -9.88 20.16 22.80
C GLY A 78 -9.20 19.68 24.09
N GLY A 79 -7.94 19.28 24.02
CA GLY A 79 -7.16 18.76 25.14
C GLY A 79 -5.73 19.32 25.17
N PRO A 80 -4.82 18.64 25.87
CA PRO A 80 -3.42 19.03 25.98
C PRO A 80 -2.65 18.93 24.66
N SER A 81 -1.49 19.59 24.62
CA SER A 81 -0.47 19.42 23.58
C SER A 81 0.92 19.34 24.19
N ILE A 82 1.82 18.62 23.52
CA ILE A 82 3.27 18.58 23.76
C ILE A 82 3.93 18.90 22.42
N THR A 83 4.65 20.01 22.35
CA THR A 83 5.20 20.50 21.07
C THR A 83 6.70 20.74 21.16
N THR A 84 7.34 20.93 20.02
CA THR A 84 8.76 21.30 19.94
C THR A 84 9.06 22.68 20.53
N ALA A 85 8.05 23.51 20.77
CA ALA A 85 8.20 24.84 21.36
C ALA A 85 8.37 24.85 22.89
N GLY A 86 8.22 23.70 23.57
CA GLY A 86 8.20 23.59 25.03
C GLY A 86 6.78 23.58 25.56
#